data_AF-A0AAE0DCI8-F1
#
_entry.id   AF-A0AAE0DCI8-F1
#
_cell.length_a   1.000
_cell.length_b   1.000
_cell.length_c   1.000
_cell.angle_alpha   90.00
_cell.angle_beta   90.00
_cell.angle_gamma   90.00
#
_symmetry.space_group_name_H-M   'P 1'
#
loop_
_entity.id
_entity.type
_entity.pdbx_description
1 polymer ?
#
loop_
_entity_poly.entity_id
_entity_poly.type
_entity_poly.pdbx_seq_one_letter_code
_entity_poly.pdbx_strand_id
1 'polypeptide(L)'
;MAGLHNIVKENEPDATCIKLAKVLIPRYTMWAAWKPNSARLLLWNTSQLDPYREKLSAVFALEGPDRTLQERGTLRQSSRGRFESLVSKTAPTEMVYLDRLLLAFDQSIEIGPETLHLFMNLCIEPGIENVRLQELRRLEAAAKLRSETKSKILKIYLQCGSDLDQWTKRMEAVTAVLPIMTEHQVLQVPYGHDLCLASHAKTILEIAQKTLYERLHMGRFSKNLTLRIQAFGLALLRSVWLHERLGSDVVLYLRNIPSAWEVEQAFHALKDIDSPRRDSRARELVTKLCGRSLTEPQSKLEMSIPRETFEEHPVWRRNIDTGRSLLRDALRQWCKSDMRLATACLEQSMEETDLIVQQIGENIRGNTDQVCVNIANLLGKWVSSSKPDVVHWCWRDLVLLMMQQRSPGLLEGRARELRDRSWNEWHQNLECLFGERHFTRLAGLGFTAAKVQSLTIQRASMKRATCPSVSTTSTDNSVSSG
;
A
#
# COMPACT_ATOMS: atom_id res chain seq x y z
N MET A 1 -11.64 -30.72 -32.29
CA MET A 1 -10.50 -31.60 -31.94
C MET A 1 -10.99 -32.85 -31.21
N ALA A 2 -11.79 -33.71 -31.86
CA ALA A 2 -12.31 -34.95 -31.27
C ALA A 2 -11.48 -36.19 -31.65
N GLY A 3 -10.32 -36.02 -32.30
CA GLY A 3 -9.50 -37.12 -32.85
C GLY A 3 -8.25 -37.49 -32.04
N LEU A 4 -8.00 -36.88 -30.88
CA LEU A 4 -6.77 -37.12 -30.10
C LEU A 4 -6.99 -37.78 -28.73
N HIS A 5 -8.24 -38.08 -28.35
CA HIS A 5 -8.54 -38.60 -27.02
C HIS A 5 -8.34 -40.12 -26.83
N ASN A 6 -8.03 -40.87 -27.89
CA ASN A 6 -7.88 -42.34 -27.82
C ASN A 6 -6.43 -42.86 -27.88
N ILE A 7 -5.40 -42.02 -27.79
CA ILE A 7 -4.00 -42.46 -27.93
C ILE A 7 -3.22 -42.49 -26.59
N VAL A 8 -3.85 -42.16 -25.45
CA VAL A 8 -3.12 -42.05 -24.16
C VAL A 8 -3.44 -43.19 -23.17
N LYS A 9 -4.13 -44.24 -23.60
CA LYS A 9 -4.18 -45.48 -22.81
C LYS A 9 -3.45 -46.58 -23.57
N GLU A 10 -2.26 -46.89 -23.06
CA GLU A 10 -1.45 -48.07 -23.38
C GLU A 10 -1.18 -48.27 -24.87
N ASN A 11 -0.29 -47.48 -25.44
CA ASN A 11 0.55 -47.93 -26.54
C ASN A 11 1.82 -47.08 -26.54
N GLU A 12 2.98 -47.74 -26.50
CA GLU A 12 4.25 -47.11 -26.86
C GLU A 12 4.05 -46.36 -28.17
N PRO A 13 4.57 -45.12 -28.31
CA PRO A 13 4.44 -44.37 -29.55
C PRO A 13 4.98 -45.22 -30.70
N ASP A 14 4.07 -45.62 -31.60
CA ASP A 14 4.33 -46.49 -32.75
C ASP A 14 5.65 -46.09 -33.42
N ALA A 15 6.62 -47.01 -33.47
CA ALA A 15 7.96 -46.77 -33.99
C ALA A 15 7.93 -46.18 -35.42
N THR A 16 6.82 -46.41 -36.12
CA THR A 16 6.49 -45.85 -37.44
C THR A 16 6.26 -44.34 -37.39
N CYS A 17 5.52 -43.83 -36.39
CA CYS A 17 5.29 -42.39 -36.18
C CYS A 17 6.59 -41.67 -35.81
N ILE A 18 7.45 -42.29 -34.99
CA ILE A 18 8.77 -41.73 -34.63
C ILE A 18 9.70 -41.72 -35.85
N LYS A 19 9.68 -42.75 -36.70
CA LYS A 19 10.44 -42.79 -37.96
C LYS A 19 9.92 -41.77 -38.98
N LEU A 20 8.60 -41.65 -39.17
CA LEU A 20 8.00 -40.66 -40.07
C LEU A 20 8.30 -39.23 -39.59
N ALA A 21 8.17 -38.97 -38.29
CA ALA A 21 8.60 -37.73 -37.67
C ALA A 21 10.07 -37.46 -37.98
N LYS A 22 10.98 -38.42 -37.74
CA LYS A 22 12.42 -38.26 -38.04
C LYS A 22 12.75 -38.09 -39.53
N VAL A 23 11.86 -38.40 -40.47
CA VAL A 23 12.08 -38.23 -41.92
C VAL A 23 11.42 -36.96 -42.46
N LEU A 24 10.26 -36.56 -41.93
CA LEU A 24 9.52 -35.36 -42.34
C LEU A 24 9.94 -34.10 -41.59
N ILE A 25 10.33 -34.23 -40.32
CA ILE A 25 10.73 -33.12 -39.42
C ILE A 25 12.13 -32.55 -39.70
N PRO A 26 13.15 -33.27 -40.24
CA PRO A 26 14.46 -32.68 -40.57
C PRO A 26 14.38 -31.50 -41.53
N ARG A 27 13.31 -31.41 -42.36
CA ARG A 27 13.05 -30.25 -43.23
C ARG A 27 12.56 -29.01 -42.50
N TYR A 28 12.23 -29.13 -41.22
CA TYR A 28 11.72 -28.05 -40.38
C TYR A 28 12.67 -27.84 -39.19
N THR A 29 13.77 -27.11 -39.43
CA THR A 29 14.83 -26.81 -38.44
C THR A 29 14.28 -26.31 -37.10
N MET A 30 13.13 -25.63 -37.11
CA MET A 30 12.38 -25.21 -35.93
C MET A 30 12.06 -26.33 -34.90
N TRP A 31 11.80 -27.56 -35.33
CA TRP A 31 11.52 -28.67 -34.41
C TRP A 31 12.79 -29.32 -33.86
N ALA A 32 13.89 -29.26 -34.63
CA ALA A 32 15.18 -29.79 -34.18
C ALA A 32 15.79 -28.94 -33.06
N ALA A 33 15.55 -27.62 -33.08
CA ALA A 33 15.98 -26.71 -32.03
C ALA A 33 15.06 -26.71 -30.79
N TRP A 34 13.83 -27.25 -30.91
CA TRP A 34 12.84 -27.19 -29.85
C TRP A 34 13.18 -28.10 -28.67
N LYS A 35 13.25 -27.47 -27.49
CA LYS A 35 13.49 -28.13 -26.20
C LYS A 35 12.28 -27.85 -25.30
N PRO A 36 11.24 -28.70 -25.31
CA PRO A 36 10.06 -28.48 -24.48
C PRO A 36 10.38 -28.61 -22.99
N ASN A 37 9.73 -27.79 -22.17
CA ASN A 37 9.68 -28.01 -20.74
C ASN A 37 8.64 -29.11 -20.40
N SER A 38 9.11 -30.35 -20.24
CA SER A 38 8.25 -31.51 -19.97
C SER A 38 7.39 -31.36 -18.71
N ALA A 39 7.91 -30.75 -17.64
CA ALA A 39 7.17 -30.56 -16.39
C ALA A 39 5.96 -29.64 -16.60
N ARG A 40 6.16 -28.54 -17.32
CA ARG A 40 5.10 -27.61 -17.71
C ARG A 40 4.06 -28.28 -18.61
N LEU A 41 4.49 -29.03 -19.63
CA LEU A 41 3.57 -29.73 -20.53
C LEU A 41 2.70 -30.76 -19.79
N LEU A 42 3.26 -31.47 -18.81
CA LEU A 42 2.50 -32.38 -17.95
C LEU A 42 1.45 -31.62 -17.12
N LEU A 43 1.83 -30.49 -16.50
CA LEU A 43 0.91 -29.61 -15.77
C LEU A 43 -0.22 -29.10 -16.67
N TRP A 44 0.10 -28.75 -17.93
CA TRP A 44 -0.87 -28.25 -18.90
C TRP A 44 -1.75 -29.34 -19.55
N ASN A 45 -1.44 -30.61 -19.29
CA ASN A 45 -2.27 -31.73 -19.72
C ASN A 45 -3.39 -32.08 -18.72
N THR A 46 -3.58 -31.24 -17.70
CA THR A 46 -4.65 -31.42 -16.70
C THR A 46 -6.02 -31.06 -17.27
N SER A 47 -7.07 -31.81 -16.87
CA SER A 47 -8.44 -31.63 -17.38
C SER A 47 -9.07 -30.29 -17.02
N GLN A 48 -8.56 -29.62 -15.98
CA GLN A 48 -9.03 -28.27 -15.59
C GLN A 48 -8.85 -27.21 -16.69
N LEU A 49 -7.93 -27.44 -17.64
CA LEU A 49 -7.66 -26.51 -18.74
C LEU A 49 -8.55 -26.76 -19.95
N ASP A 50 -9.21 -27.92 -20.04
CA ASP A 50 -9.99 -28.31 -21.22
C ASP A 50 -11.05 -27.27 -21.63
N PRO A 51 -11.80 -26.64 -20.70
CA PRO A 51 -12.75 -25.58 -21.06
C PRO A 51 -12.09 -24.30 -21.62
N TYR A 52 -10.81 -24.10 -21.38
CA TYR A 52 -10.09 -22.86 -21.71
C TYR A 52 -9.04 -23.05 -22.81
N ARG A 53 -8.89 -24.26 -23.37
CA ARG A 53 -7.78 -24.57 -24.29
C ARG A 53 -7.73 -23.66 -25.51
N GLU A 54 -8.88 -23.33 -26.07
CA GLU A 54 -8.96 -22.42 -27.23
C GLU A 54 -8.49 -21.00 -26.86
N LYS A 55 -8.99 -20.47 -25.73
CA LYS A 55 -8.62 -19.14 -25.23
C LYS A 55 -7.14 -19.06 -24.83
N LEU A 56 -6.57 -20.16 -24.33
CA LEU A 56 -5.17 -20.27 -23.92
C LEU A 56 -4.22 -20.69 -25.05
N SER A 57 -4.71 -20.89 -26.27
CA SER A 57 -3.91 -21.37 -27.41
C SER A 57 -2.66 -20.52 -27.67
N ALA A 58 -2.75 -19.20 -27.49
CA ALA A 58 -1.62 -18.29 -27.61
C ALA A 58 -0.56 -18.55 -26.53
N VAL A 59 -0.97 -18.74 -25.26
CA VAL A 59 -0.06 -19.08 -24.15
C VAL A 59 0.62 -20.42 -24.42
N PHE A 60 -0.14 -21.42 -24.87
CA PHE A 60 0.42 -22.73 -25.21
C PHE A 60 1.43 -22.67 -26.35
N ALA A 61 1.19 -21.80 -27.35
CA ALA A 61 2.10 -21.62 -28.46
C ALA A 61 3.49 -21.09 -28.05
N LEU A 62 3.61 -20.40 -26.91
CA LEU A 62 4.89 -19.91 -26.40
C LEU A 62 5.86 -21.04 -26.03
N GLU A 63 5.35 -22.20 -25.62
CA GLU A 63 6.15 -23.40 -25.34
C GLU A 63 6.33 -24.27 -26.59
N GLY A 64 5.69 -23.93 -27.72
CA GLY A 64 5.83 -24.64 -28.99
C GLY A 64 7.07 -24.22 -29.79
N PRO A 65 7.41 -24.97 -30.86
CA PRO A 65 8.55 -24.66 -31.72
C PRO A 65 8.38 -23.31 -32.43
N ASP A 66 9.48 -22.61 -32.65
CA ASP A 66 9.48 -21.30 -33.31
C ASP A 66 9.11 -21.40 -34.79
N ARG A 67 7.95 -20.84 -35.16
CA ARG A 67 7.44 -20.84 -36.55
C ARG A 67 7.91 -19.65 -37.38
N THR A 68 8.68 -18.72 -36.79
CA THR A 68 9.09 -17.46 -37.44
C THR A 68 10.35 -17.60 -38.30
N LEU A 69 10.87 -18.83 -38.44
CA LEU A 69 12.09 -19.16 -39.17
C LEU A 69 13.37 -18.56 -38.56
N GLN A 70 13.33 -18.12 -37.30
CA GLN A 70 14.52 -17.62 -36.58
C GLN A 70 15.34 -18.74 -35.92
N GLU A 71 14.97 -20.00 -36.15
CA GLU A 71 15.65 -21.21 -35.64
C GLU A 71 15.80 -21.24 -34.11
N ARG A 72 14.89 -20.55 -33.39
CA ARG A 72 14.87 -20.59 -31.94
C ARG A 72 14.21 -21.87 -31.46
N GLY A 73 14.55 -22.28 -30.23
CA GLY A 73 13.95 -23.49 -29.67
C GLY A 73 12.45 -23.33 -29.45
N THR A 74 12.00 -22.16 -29.02
CA THR A 74 10.58 -21.91 -28.70
C THR A 74 10.10 -20.59 -29.28
N LEU A 75 8.81 -20.46 -29.55
CA LEU A 75 8.23 -19.21 -30.05
C LEU A 75 8.48 -18.04 -29.07
N ARG A 76 8.55 -18.30 -27.75
CA ARG A 76 8.91 -17.27 -26.75
C ARG A 76 10.29 -16.63 -26.97
N GLN A 77 11.20 -17.33 -27.63
CA GLN A 77 12.55 -16.83 -27.94
C GLN A 77 12.61 -16.05 -29.27
N SER A 78 11.50 -16.01 -30.01
CA SER A 78 11.41 -15.33 -31.31
C SER A 78 10.97 -13.88 -31.15
N SER A 79 11.53 -12.98 -31.96
CA SER A 79 11.15 -11.56 -31.94
C SER A 79 9.93 -11.22 -32.82
N ARG A 80 9.37 -12.19 -33.57
CA ARG A 80 8.33 -11.99 -34.60
C ARG A 80 7.03 -12.80 -34.37
N GLY A 81 6.60 -12.97 -33.12
CA GLY A 81 5.38 -13.72 -32.79
C GLY A 81 4.11 -12.86 -32.69
N ARG A 82 2.94 -13.46 -32.43
CA ARG A 82 1.70 -12.75 -31.98
C ARG A 82 1.89 -11.89 -30.72
N PHE A 83 3.07 -11.95 -30.11
CA PHE A 83 3.44 -11.20 -28.92
C PHE A 83 4.33 -10.01 -29.27
N GLU A 84 4.54 -9.71 -30.55
CA GLU A 84 5.42 -8.64 -31.04
C GLU A 84 5.04 -7.27 -30.48
N SER A 85 3.76 -7.00 -30.19
CA SER A 85 3.32 -5.75 -29.55
C SER A 85 3.77 -5.61 -28.09
N LEU A 86 3.84 -6.71 -27.32
CA LEU A 86 4.41 -6.74 -25.97
C LEU A 86 5.94 -6.60 -25.99
N VAL A 87 6.55 -6.96 -27.12
CA VAL A 87 7.99 -7.10 -27.33
C VAL A 87 8.59 -5.85 -28.00
N SER A 88 7.78 -4.95 -28.57
CA SER A 88 8.32 -3.83 -29.33
C SER A 88 8.77 -2.66 -28.45
N LYS A 89 10.07 -2.35 -28.59
CA LYS A 89 10.80 -1.11 -28.23
C LYS A 89 11.44 -1.12 -26.83
N THR A 90 12.61 -1.77 -26.77
CA THR A 90 13.76 -1.54 -25.87
C THR A 90 13.83 -2.38 -24.57
N ALA A 91 14.49 -3.56 -24.60
CA ALA A 91 15.62 -3.98 -23.73
C ALA A 91 15.65 -5.52 -23.48
N PRO A 92 16.77 -6.10 -22.99
CA PRO A 92 16.86 -7.49 -22.45
C PRO A 92 15.82 -7.90 -21.37
N THR A 93 14.93 -6.98 -20.98
CA THR A 93 13.81 -7.17 -20.06
C THR A 93 12.63 -7.95 -20.70
N GLU A 94 12.64 -8.15 -22.02
CA GLU A 94 11.57 -8.78 -22.81
C GLU A 94 11.39 -10.29 -22.53
N MET A 95 12.49 -11.08 -22.53
CA MET A 95 12.42 -12.53 -22.26
C MET A 95 11.97 -12.83 -20.83
N VAL A 96 12.41 -12.00 -19.88
CA VAL A 96 12.01 -12.07 -18.48
C VAL A 96 10.49 -11.89 -18.33
N TYR A 97 9.85 -11.14 -19.23
CA TYR A 97 8.40 -10.92 -19.17
C TYR A 97 7.60 -12.17 -19.57
N LEU A 98 7.94 -12.81 -20.69
CA LEU A 98 7.26 -14.03 -21.16
C LEU A 98 7.48 -15.20 -20.21
N ASP A 99 8.69 -15.34 -19.66
CA ASP A 99 8.98 -16.37 -18.66
C ASP A 99 8.18 -16.16 -17.37
N ARG A 100 8.01 -14.91 -16.93
CA ARG A 100 7.15 -14.55 -15.80
C ARG A 100 5.68 -14.80 -16.09
N LEU A 101 5.20 -14.53 -17.29
CA LEU A 101 3.82 -14.84 -17.70
C LEU A 101 3.56 -16.35 -17.66
N LEU A 102 4.46 -17.15 -18.22
CA LEU A 102 4.35 -18.61 -18.21
C LEU A 102 4.44 -19.16 -16.79
N LEU A 103 5.33 -18.62 -15.95
CA LEU A 103 5.41 -19.00 -14.55
C LEU A 103 4.13 -18.63 -13.77
N ALA A 104 3.56 -17.44 -13.99
CA ALA A 104 2.30 -17.04 -13.38
C ALA A 104 1.14 -17.94 -13.82
N PHE A 105 1.14 -18.36 -15.09
CA PHE A 105 0.17 -19.33 -15.61
C PHE A 105 0.32 -20.69 -14.92
N ASP A 106 1.55 -21.24 -14.86
CA ASP A 106 1.85 -22.49 -14.17
C ASP A 106 1.38 -22.45 -12.71
N GLN A 107 1.71 -21.38 -11.98
CA GLN A 107 1.28 -21.18 -10.60
C GLN A 107 -0.25 -21.08 -10.46
N SER A 108 -0.92 -20.47 -11.43
CA SER A 108 -2.39 -20.34 -11.39
C SER A 108 -3.07 -21.69 -11.52
N ILE A 109 -2.52 -22.59 -12.34
CA ILE A 109 -2.98 -23.98 -12.50
C ILE A 109 -2.77 -24.77 -11.21
N GLU A 110 -1.61 -24.61 -10.56
CA GLU A 110 -1.29 -25.30 -9.31
C GLU A 110 -2.19 -24.87 -8.14
N ILE A 111 -2.53 -23.58 -8.06
CA ILE A 111 -3.31 -23.05 -6.94
C ILE A 111 -4.80 -23.40 -7.06
N GLY A 112 -5.34 -23.40 -8.28
CA GLY A 112 -6.72 -23.82 -8.53
C GLY A 112 -7.52 -22.89 -9.45
N PRO A 113 -8.77 -23.27 -9.77
CA PRO A 113 -9.52 -22.68 -10.87
C PRO A 113 -9.84 -21.20 -10.69
N GLU A 114 -10.06 -20.70 -9.47
CA GLU A 114 -10.29 -19.25 -9.26
C GLU A 114 -9.03 -18.41 -9.56
N THR A 115 -7.83 -18.94 -9.31
CA THR A 115 -6.57 -18.27 -9.66
C THR A 115 -6.34 -18.34 -11.17
N LEU A 116 -6.65 -19.47 -11.80
CA LEU A 116 -6.65 -19.59 -13.25
C LEU A 116 -7.62 -18.59 -13.90
N HIS A 117 -8.84 -18.42 -13.36
CA HIS A 117 -9.76 -17.38 -13.84
C HIS A 117 -9.20 -15.97 -13.66
N LEU A 118 -8.55 -15.70 -12.54
CA LEU A 118 -7.88 -14.42 -12.33
C LEU A 118 -6.80 -14.18 -13.40
N PHE A 119 -6.03 -15.22 -13.76
CA PHE A 119 -5.08 -15.18 -14.89
C PHE A 119 -5.79 -14.87 -16.21
N MET A 120 -6.88 -15.57 -16.52
CA MET A 120 -7.65 -15.34 -17.75
C MET A 120 -8.14 -13.89 -17.84
N ASN A 121 -8.73 -13.37 -16.77
CA ASN A 121 -9.30 -12.02 -16.72
C ASN A 121 -8.22 -10.93 -16.91
N LEU A 122 -7.03 -11.14 -16.34
CA LEU A 122 -5.95 -10.15 -16.38
C LEU A 122 -5.08 -10.26 -17.63
N CYS A 123 -4.88 -11.48 -18.16
CA CYS A 123 -3.89 -11.73 -19.21
C CYS A 123 -4.47 -12.18 -20.56
N ILE A 124 -5.71 -12.68 -20.61
CA ILE A 124 -6.27 -13.27 -21.83
C ILE A 124 -7.45 -12.46 -22.36
N GLU A 125 -8.40 -12.09 -21.50
CA GLU A 125 -9.59 -11.34 -21.90
C GLU A 125 -9.29 -9.95 -22.51
N PRO A 126 -8.31 -9.17 -22.01
CA PRO A 126 -7.92 -7.91 -22.65
C PRO A 126 -7.22 -8.09 -24.01
N GLY A 127 -6.94 -9.34 -24.41
CA GLY A 127 -6.01 -9.68 -25.47
C GLY A 127 -4.60 -9.80 -24.92
N ILE A 128 -3.94 -10.93 -25.20
CA ILE A 128 -2.60 -11.21 -24.66
C ILE A 128 -1.57 -10.15 -25.03
N GLU A 129 -1.73 -9.56 -26.22
CA GLU A 129 -0.95 -8.44 -26.76
C GLU A 129 -1.05 -7.14 -25.94
N ASN A 130 -2.06 -7.00 -25.09
CA ASN A 130 -2.34 -5.80 -24.29
C ASN A 130 -2.01 -5.96 -22.81
N VAL A 131 -1.46 -7.11 -22.41
CA VAL A 131 -1.11 -7.36 -21.01
C VAL A 131 0.02 -6.42 -20.61
N ARG A 132 -0.21 -5.58 -19.62
CA ARG A 132 0.82 -4.67 -19.12
C ARG A 132 1.59 -5.36 -17.98
N LEU A 133 2.70 -4.76 -17.60
CA LEU A 133 3.52 -5.28 -16.49
C LEU A 133 2.77 -5.26 -15.16
N GLN A 134 1.77 -4.39 -15.01
CA GLN A 134 0.99 -4.27 -13.78
C GLN A 134 0.04 -5.45 -13.58
N GLU A 135 -0.59 -5.97 -14.63
CA GLU A 135 -1.46 -7.15 -14.56
C GLU A 135 -0.67 -8.39 -14.16
N LEU A 136 0.53 -8.55 -14.72
CA LEU A 136 1.42 -9.64 -14.34
C LEU A 136 1.89 -9.53 -12.88
N ARG A 137 2.22 -8.32 -12.41
CA ARG A 137 2.55 -8.07 -10.99
C ARG A 137 1.37 -8.38 -10.06
N ARG A 138 0.13 -8.07 -10.48
CA ARG A 138 -1.09 -8.42 -9.72
C ARG A 138 -1.25 -9.94 -9.60
N LEU A 139 -0.98 -10.68 -10.67
CA LEU A 139 -1.04 -12.14 -10.65
C LEU A 139 0.05 -12.75 -9.78
N GLU A 140 1.28 -12.30 -9.91
CA GLU A 140 2.39 -12.78 -9.07
C GLU A 140 2.13 -12.50 -7.59
N ALA A 141 1.58 -11.34 -7.26
CA ALA A 141 1.20 -11.00 -5.89
C ALA A 141 0.05 -11.88 -5.38
N ALA A 142 -0.96 -12.18 -6.22
CA ALA A 142 -2.04 -13.10 -5.88
C ALA A 142 -1.57 -14.55 -5.73
N ALA A 143 -0.66 -15.02 -6.59
CA ALA A 143 -0.12 -16.37 -6.55
C ALA A 143 0.64 -16.66 -5.24
N LYS A 144 1.28 -15.64 -4.66
CA LYS A 144 1.94 -15.74 -3.33
C LYS A 144 0.97 -16.09 -2.20
N LEU A 145 -0.33 -15.84 -2.35
CA LEU A 145 -1.33 -16.17 -1.33
C LEU A 145 -1.59 -17.68 -1.24
N ARG A 146 -1.29 -18.43 -2.32
CA ARG A 146 -1.53 -19.89 -2.43
C ARG A 146 -2.93 -20.30 -1.93
N SER A 147 -3.95 -19.47 -2.21
CA SER A 147 -5.31 -19.66 -1.70
C SER A 147 -6.36 -19.29 -2.74
N GLU A 148 -7.13 -20.29 -3.15
CA GLU A 148 -8.20 -20.14 -4.14
C GLU A 148 -9.29 -19.16 -3.68
N THR A 149 -9.71 -19.26 -2.41
CA THR A 149 -10.71 -18.35 -1.82
C THR A 149 -10.26 -16.89 -1.86
N LYS A 150 -8.98 -16.63 -1.55
CA LYS A 150 -8.41 -15.27 -1.60
C LYS A 150 -8.32 -14.78 -3.05
N SER A 151 -7.92 -15.64 -3.99
CA SER A 151 -7.92 -15.32 -5.43
C SER A 151 -9.32 -14.99 -5.95
N LYS A 152 -10.35 -15.72 -5.51
CA LYS A 152 -11.75 -15.42 -5.84
C LYS A 152 -12.18 -14.03 -5.38
N ILE A 153 -11.82 -13.65 -4.15
CA ILE A 153 -12.14 -12.31 -3.61
C ILE A 153 -11.41 -11.21 -4.40
N LEU A 154 -10.13 -11.41 -4.73
CA LEU A 154 -9.37 -10.49 -5.58
C LEU A 154 -9.99 -10.37 -6.98
N LYS A 155 -10.43 -11.48 -7.56
CA LYS A 155 -11.13 -11.50 -8.85
C LYS A 155 -12.42 -10.67 -8.79
N ILE A 156 -13.27 -10.89 -7.78
CA ILE A 156 -14.51 -10.12 -7.59
C ILE A 156 -14.20 -8.62 -7.45
N TYR A 157 -13.18 -8.26 -6.68
CA TYR A 157 -12.74 -6.88 -6.53
C TYR A 157 -12.37 -6.23 -7.87
N LEU A 158 -11.58 -6.91 -8.70
CA LEU A 158 -11.20 -6.40 -10.03
C LEU A 158 -12.40 -6.31 -10.98
N GLN A 159 -13.30 -7.29 -10.95
CA GLN A 159 -14.48 -7.33 -11.81
C GLN A 159 -15.52 -6.27 -11.45
N CYS A 160 -15.52 -5.74 -10.23
CA CYS A 160 -16.45 -4.69 -9.84
C CYS A 160 -16.20 -3.34 -10.55
N GLY A 161 -15.15 -3.20 -11.39
CA GLY A 161 -14.97 -2.11 -12.37
C GLY A 161 -14.89 -0.70 -11.77
N SER A 162 -15.06 0.33 -12.63
CA SER A 162 -15.16 1.77 -12.27
C SER A 162 -16.54 2.42 -12.48
N ASP A 163 -17.50 1.73 -13.10
CA ASP A 163 -18.95 2.03 -13.14
C ASP A 163 -19.64 2.32 -11.78
N LEU A 164 -19.91 3.59 -11.46
CA LEU A 164 -20.48 4.00 -10.17
C LEU A 164 -21.88 3.43 -9.88
N ASP A 165 -22.60 2.94 -10.88
CA ASP A 165 -23.96 2.41 -10.70
C ASP A 165 -23.98 1.12 -9.87
N GLN A 166 -22.85 0.42 -9.78
CA GLN A 166 -22.68 -0.80 -8.99
C GLN A 166 -21.96 -0.59 -7.65
N TRP A 167 -22.05 0.61 -7.07
CA TRP A 167 -21.36 0.96 -5.83
C TRP A 167 -21.63 -0.01 -4.66
N THR A 168 -22.82 -0.65 -4.59
CA THR A 168 -23.11 -1.61 -3.52
C THR A 168 -22.24 -2.86 -3.62
N LYS A 169 -22.12 -3.44 -4.84
CA LYS A 169 -21.25 -4.61 -5.08
C LYS A 169 -19.78 -4.25 -4.86
N ARG A 170 -19.39 -3.02 -5.25
CA ARG A 170 -18.05 -2.50 -4.94
C ARG A 170 -17.78 -2.40 -3.47
N MET A 171 -18.70 -1.82 -2.71
CA MET A 171 -18.55 -1.70 -1.26
C MET A 171 -18.31 -3.07 -0.64
N GLU A 172 -19.09 -4.08 -1.05
CA GLU A 172 -18.91 -5.46 -0.59
C GLU A 172 -17.55 -6.05 -1.00
N ALA A 173 -17.17 -5.89 -2.27
CA ALA A 173 -15.90 -6.40 -2.78
C ALA A 173 -14.68 -5.75 -2.10
N VAL A 174 -14.73 -4.43 -1.89
CA VAL A 174 -13.69 -3.70 -1.15
C VAL A 174 -13.67 -4.14 0.31
N THR A 175 -14.83 -4.25 0.96
CA THR A 175 -14.93 -4.75 2.35
C THR A 175 -14.30 -6.13 2.49
N ALA A 176 -14.51 -7.02 1.52
CA ALA A 176 -13.97 -8.38 1.53
C ALA A 176 -12.46 -8.43 1.24
N VAL A 177 -11.93 -7.56 0.38
CA VAL A 177 -10.51 -7.61 -0.02
C VAL A 177 -9.57 -6.92 0.96
N LEU A 178 -10.06 -5.90 1.69
CA LEU A 178 -9.25 -5.10 2.61
C LEU A 178 -8.55 -5.92 3.71
N PRO A 179 -9.20 -6.89 4.38
CA PRO A 179 -8.52 -7.77 5.33
C PRO A 179 -7.38 -8.57 4.70
N ILE A 180 -7.57 -9.05 3.46
CA ILE A 180 -6.55 -9.82 2.74
C ILE A 180 -5.33 -8.94 2.46
N MET A 181 -5.52 -7.70 2.01
CA MET A 181 -4.42 -6.76 1.76
C MET A 181 -3.72 -6.29 3.05
N THR A 182 -4.46 -6.27 4.16
CA THR A 182 -3.90 -5.92 5.48
C THR A 182 -3.01 -7.05 6.00
N GLU A 183 -3.44 -8.31 5.82
CA GLU A 183 -2.66 -9.50 6.17
C GLU A 183 -1.46 -9.70 5.21
N HIS A 184 -1.63 -9.40 3.92
CA HIS A 184 -0.63 -9.65 2.86
C HIS A 184 -0.17 -8.35 2.20
N GLN A 185 0.88 -7.74 2.76
CA GLN A 185 1.41 -6.44 2.32
C GLN A 185 1.82 -6.42 0.84
N VAL A 186 2.22 -7.56 0.27
CA VAL A 186 2.59 -7.69 -1.15
C VAL A 186 1.44 -7.30 -2.11
N LEU A 187 0.19 -7.29 -1.64
CA LEU A 187 -0.98 -6.89 -2.42
C LEU A 187 -1.24 -5.39 -2.41
N GLN A 188 -0.73 -4.65 -1.42
CA GLN A 188 -1.10 -3.25 -1.17
C GLN A 188 -0.71 -2.33 -2.33
N VAL A 189 0.45 -2.57 -2.96
CA VAL A 189 0.85 -1.81 -4.16
C VAL A 189 -0.02 -2.19 -5.37
N PRO A 190 -0.01 -3.46 -5.86
CA PRO A 190 -0.66 -3.81 -7.13
C PRO A 190 -2.20 -3.73 -7.12
N TYR A 191 -2.83 -3.92 -5.95
CA TYR A 191 -4.29 -3.86 -5.81
C TYR A 191 -4.82 -2.66 -5.03
N GLY A 192 -3.98 -1.99 -4.25
CA GLY A 192 -4.35 -0.81 -3.48
C GLY A 192 -3.91 0.49 -4.15
N HIS A 193 -2.61 0.74 -4.19
CA HIS A 193 -2.05 1.99 -4.70
C HIS A 193 -2.25 2.18 -6.20
N ASP A 194 -1.94 1.16 -7.01
CA ASP A 194 -2.05 1.24 -8.47
C ASP A 194 -3.50 1.39 -8.93
N LEU A 195 -4.46 0.95 -8.11
CA LEU A 195 -5.89 1.05 -8.39
C LEU A 195 -6.59 2.20 -7.64
N CYS A 196 -5.82 3.11 -7.03
CA CYS A 196 -6.35 4.27 -6.31
C CYS A 196 -7.41 3.91 -5.25
N LEU A 197 -7.24 2.78 -4.55
CA LEU A 197 -8.27 2.21 -3.68
C LEU A 197 -8.77 3.18 -2.61
N ALA A 198 -7.91 4.05 -2.04
CA ALA A 198 -8.33 5.04 -1.06
C ALA A 198 -9.34 6.05 -1.62
N SER A 199 -9.12 6.57 -2.83
CA SER A 199 -10.03 7.50 -3.49
C SER A 199 -11.36 6.84 -3.85
N HIS A 200 -11.30 5.61 -4.37
CA HIS A 200 -12.50 4.82 -4.65
C HIS A 200 -13.28 4.50 -3.37
N ALA A 201 -12.60 4.11 -2.30
CA ALA A 201 -13.23 3.80 -1.02
C ALA A 201 -13.94 5.03 -0.43
N LYS A 202 -13.30 6.20 -0.49
CA LYS A 202 -13.92 7.47 -0.09
C LYS A 202 -15.18 7.76 -0.90
N THR A 203 -15.10 7.63 -2.22
CA THR A 203 -16.25 7.86 -3.12
C THR A 203 -17.40 6.88 -2.85
N ILE A 204 -17.10 5.59 -2.67
CA ILE A 204 -18.09 4.55 -2.34
C ILE A 204 -18.77 4.88 -1.00
N LEU A 205 -17.98 5.26 0.00
CA LEU A 205 -18.49 5.61 1.33
C LEU A 205 -19.42 6.83 1.25
N GLU A 206 -19.03 7.88 0.53
CA GLU A 206 -19.84 9.09 0.33
C GLU A 206 -21.17 8.78 -0.39
N ILE A 207 -21.15 7.97 -1.45
CA ILE A 207 -22.36 7.52 -2.16
C ILE A 207 -23.27 6.70 -1.24
N ALA A 208 -22.69 5.77 -0.48
CA ALA A 208 -23.43 4.90 0.42
C ALA A 208 -24.11 5.71 1.55
N GLN A 209 -23.39 6.67 2.12
CA GLN A 209 -23.88 7.59 3.14
C GLN A 209 -24.99 8.50 2.58
N LYS A 210 -24.79 9.09 1.40
CA LYS A 210 -25.81 9.89 0.71
C LYS A 210 -27.07 9.08 0.43
N THR A 211 -26.93 7.84 -0.05
CA THR A 211 -28.07 6.95 -0.31
C THR A 211 -28.80 6.58 0.98
N LEU A 212 -28.07 6.29 2.06
CA LEU A 212 -28.67 6.02 3.37
C LEU A 212 -29.47 7.23 3.86
N TYR A 213 -28.91 8.42 3.70
CA TYR A 213 -29.56 9.69 4.05
C TYR A 213 -30.85 9.93 3.26
N GLU A 214 -30.82 9.82 1.93
CA GLU A 214 -32.02 9.99 1.09
C GLU A 214 -33.13 8.98 1.46
N ARG A 215 -32.74 7.72 1.69
CA ARG A 215 -33.66 6.68 2.15
C ARG A 215 -34.26 6.99 3.52
N LEU A 216 -33.50 7.61 4.42
CA LEU A 216 -33.96 8.09 5.72
C LEU A 216 -35.08 9.12 5.55
N HIS A 217 -34.85 10.13 4.70
CA HIS A 217 -35.80 11.20 4.43
C HIS A 217 -37.09 10.72 3.76
N MET A 218 -37.01 9.64 2.98
CA MET A 218 -38.18 9.00 2.39
C MET A 218 -38.88 8.01 3.34
N GLY A 219 -38.43 7.86 4.59
CA GLY A 219 -38.95 6.88 5.55
C GLY A 219 -38.66 5.42 5.19
N ARG A 220 -37.73 5.16 4.27
CA ARG A 220 -37.39 3.83 3.73
C ARG A 220 -36.11 3.28 4.36
N PHE A 221 -36.15 3.03 5.66
CA PHE A 221 -34.99 2.52 6.42
C PHE A 221 -34.53 1.14 5.93
N SER A 222 -33.22 0.95 5.78
CA SER A 222 -32.64 -0.34 5.35
C SER A 222 -31.53 -0.77 6.31
N LYS A 223 -31.88 -1.67 7.26
CA LYS A 223 -30.93 -2.28 8.21
C LYS A 223 -29.73 -2.89 7.48
N ASN A 224 -29.99 -3.60 6.38
CA ASN A 224 -28.95 -4.24 5.59
C ASN A 224 -27.95 -3.24 5.00
N LEU A 225 -28.43 -2.11 4.46
CA LEU A 225 -27.53 -1.08 3.94
C LEU A 225 -26.68 -0.47 5.08
N THR A 226 -27.30 -0.18 6.22
CA THR A 226 -26.61 0.39 7.38
C THR A 226 -25.50 -0.54 7.90
N LEU A 227 -25.79 -1.84 8.03
CA LEU A 227 -24.79 -2.83 8.45
C LEU A 227 -23.66 -2.97 7.42
N ARG A 228 -23.94 -2.83 6.13
CA ARG A 228 -22.89 -2.86 5.09
C ARG A 228 -21.97 -1.63 5.15
N ILE A 229 -22.53 -0.44 5.35
CA ILE A 229 -21.74 0.80 5.54
C ILE A 229 -20.85 0.67 6.77
N GLN A 230 -21.41 0.13 7.87
CA GLN A 230 -20.69 -0.12 9.10
C GLN A 230 -19.53 -1.11 8.90
N ALA A 231 -19.79 -2.25 8.27
CA ALA A 231 -18.76 -3.26 8.00
C ALA A 231 -17.66 -2.71 7.09
N PHE A 232 -18.03 -1.93 6.08
CA PHE A 232 -17.10 -1.27 5.18
C PHE A 232 -16.21 -0.26 5.90
N GLY A 233 -16.81 0.60 6.72
CA GLY A 233 -16.06 1.58 7.51
C GLY A 233 -15.11 0.93 8.52
N LEU A 234 -15.53 -0.15 9.18
CA LEU A 234 -14.63 -0.92 10.04
C LEU A 234 -13.48 -1.58 9.26
N ALA A 235 -13.73 -2.09 8.06
CA ALA A 235 -12.68 -2.65 7.22
C ALA A 235 -11.66 -1.57 6.81
N LEU A 236 -12.11 -0.36 6.48
CA LEU A 236 -11.23 0.80 6.22
C LEU A 236 -10.46 1.21 7.48
N LEU A 237 -11.11 1.26 8.64
CA LEU A 237 -10.46 1.61 9.90
C LEU A 237 -9.33 0.62 10.25
N ARG A 238 -9.55 -0.68 10.03
CA ARG A 238 -8.54 -1.72 10.28
C ARG A 238 -7.39 -1.69 9.26
N SER A 239 -7.63 -1.13 8.08
CA SER A 239 -6.64 -1.03 7.01
C SER A 239 -5.75 0.21 7.19
N VAL A 240 -4.91 0.21 8.23
CA VAL A 240 -4.09 1.37 8.64
C VAL A 240 -3.21 1.93 7.50
N TRP A 241 -2.76 1.06 6.59
CA TRP A 241 -1.97 1.44 5.41
C TRP A 241 -2.72 2.36 4.42
N LEU A 242 -4.05 2.46 4.52
CA LEU A 242 -4.87 3.39 3.73
C LEU A 242 -5.07 4.76 4.40
N HIS A 243 -4.85 4.87 5.71
CA HIS A 243 -5.27 6.04 6.51
C HIS A 243 -4.66 7.35 6.00
N GLU A 244 -3.37 7.31 5.64
CA GLU A 244 -2.65 8.46 5.09
C GLU A 244 -3.30 8.99 3.80
N ARG A 245 -3.86 8.10 2.96
CA ARG A 245 -4.49 8.47 1.70
C ARG A 245 -5.99 8.77 1.82
N LEU A 246 -6.64 8.29 2.88
CA LEU A 246 -8.05 8.57 3.14
C LEU A 246 -8.26 10.00 3.65
N GLY A 247 -7.28 10.54 4.36
CA GLY A 247 -7.36 11.83 5.04
C GLY A 247 -7.71 11.67 6.52
N SER A 248 -7.15 12.55 7.36
CA SER A 248 -7.35 12.53 8.81
C SER A 248 -8.82 12.75 9.21
N ASP A 249 -9.56 13.54 8.43
CA ASP A 249 -10.99 13.76 8.55
C ASP A 249 -11.78 12.45 8.44
N VAL A 250 -11.50 11.66 7.39
CA VAL A 250 -12.16 10.38 7.17
C VAL A 250 -11.78 9.39 8.27
N VAL A 251 -10.50 9.30 8.62
CA VAL A 251 -10.02 8.38 9.68
C VAL A 251 -10.63 8.72 11.04
N LEU A 252 -10.72 10.01 11.38
CA LEU A 252 -11.36 10.49 12.60
C LEU A 252 -12.83 10.09 12.66
N TYR A 253 -13.54 10.21 11.53
CA TYR A 253 -14.90 9.72 11.39
C TYR A 253 -14.99 8.20 11.54
N LEU A 254 -14.12 7.43 10.87
CA LEU A 254 -14.14 5.96 10.91
C LEU A 254 -14.01 5.42 12.34
N ARG A 255 -13.24 6.11 13.21
CA ARG A 255 -13.10 5.76 14.64
C ARG A 255 -14.40 5.89 15.45
N ASN A 256 -15.35 6.69 14.98
CA ASN A 256 -16.63 6.94 15.64
C ASN A 256 -17.77 6.07 15.06
N ILE A 257 -17.47 5.12 14.18
CA ILE A 257 -18.49 4.24 13.60
C ILE A 257 -19.08 3.33 14.70
N PRO A 258 -20.41 3.28 14.84
CA PRO A 258 -21.06 2.43 15.83
C PRO A 258 -20.79 0.95 15.54
N SER A 259 -20.76 0.16 16.62
CA SER A 259 -20.73 -1.29 16.54
C SER A 259 -21.99 -1.84 15.88
N ALA A 260 -21.90 -3.07 15.34
CA ALA A 260 -23.05 -3.73 14.74
C ALA A 260 -24.23 -3.83 15.72
N TRP A 261 -23.95 -4.16 16.99
CA TRP A 261 -24.96 -4.23 18.04
C TRP A 261 -25.65 -2.88 18.29
N GLU A 262 -24.90 -1.76 18.36
CA GLU A 262 -25.48 -0.42 18.49
C GLU A 262 -26.37 -0.07 17.29
N VAL A 263 -25.96 -0.44 16.07
CA VAL A 263 -26.79 -0.28 14.88
C VAL A 263 -28.08 -1.10 15.02
N GLU A 264 -28.00 -2.36 15.45
CA GLU A 264 -29.18 -3.20 15.65
C GLU A 264 -30.14 -2.63 16.69
N GLN A 265 -29.62 -2.18 17.83
CA GLN A 265 -30.41 -1.54 18.87
C GLN A 265 -31.09 -0.26 18.38
N ALA A 266 -30.37 0.56 17.60
CA ALA A 266 -30.96 1.75 17.01
C ALA A 266 -32.13 1.38 16.09
N PHE A 267 -32.01 0.31 15.29
CA PHE A 267 -33.11 -0.19 14.46
C PHE A 267 -34.28 -0.77 15.25
N HIS A 268 -34.02 -1.46 16.37
CA HIS A 268 -35.09 -1.92 17.26
C HIS A 268 -35.84 -0.72 17.85
N ALA A 269 -35.12 0.26 18.39
CA ALA A 269 -35.73 1.48 18.92
C ALA A 269 -36.52 2.27 17.86
N LEU A 270 -36.10 2.27 16.60
CA LEU A 270 -36.84 2.93 15.53
C LEU A 270 -38.20 2.28 15.22
N LYS A 271 -38.40 1.00 15.54
CA LYS A 271 -39.68 0.30 15.35
C LYS A 271 -40.74 0.70 16.39
N ASP A 272 -40.30 0.99 17.62
CA ASP A 272 -41.19 1.13 18.78
C ASP A 272 -41.57 2.58 19.10
N ILE A 273 -41.20 3.54 18.25
CA ILE A 273 -41.29 4.98 18.52
C ILE A 273 -42.21 5.70 17.52
N ASP A 274 -42.98 6.68 18.02
CA ASP A 274 -43.80 7.66 17.26
C ASP A 274 -42.98 8.48 16.25
N SER A 275 -43.62 8.93 15.17
CA SER A 275 -42.98 9.60 14.02
C SER A 275 -41.92 10.68 14.36
N PRO A 276 -42.17 11.70 15.23
CA PRO A 276 -41.20 12.77 15.43
C PRO A 276 -39.94 12.35 16.20
N ARG A 277 -40.08 11.40 17.14
CA ARG A 277 -38.94 10.85 17.89
C ARG A 277 -38.15 9.85 17.06
N ARG A 278 -38.82 9.12 16.15
CA ARG A 278 -38.19 8.24 15.17
C ARG A 278 -37.23 9.03 14.28
N ASP A 279 -37.67 10.17 13.76
CA ASP A 279 -36.84 11.02 12.89
C ASP A 279 -35.60 11.57 13.59
N SER A 280 -35.71 11.96 14.87
CA SER A 280 -34.55 12.41 15.65
C SER A 280 -33.52 11.30 15.82
N ARG A 281 -33.95 10.10 16.20
CA ARG A 281 -33.06 8.96 16.47
C ARG A 281 -32.44 8.39 15.20
N ALA A 282 -33.18 8.43 14.09
CA ALA A 282 -32.66 8.02 12.81
C ALA A 282 -31.60 9.01 12.29
N ARG A 283 -31.81 10.33 12.52
CA ARG A 283 -30.80 11.36 12.24
C ARG A 283 -29.54 11.19 13.09
N GLU A 284 -29.67 10.83 14.36
CA GLU A 284 -28.52 10.54 15.23
C GLU A 284 -27.70 9.35 14.71
N LEU A 285 -28.38 8.25 14.35
CA LEU A 285 -27.74 7.06 13.78
C LEU A 285 -27.00 7.40 12.47
N VAL A 286 -27.62 8.17 11.60
CA VAL A 286 -26.99 8.63 10.35
C VAL A 286 -25.84 9.58 10.63
N THR A 287 -25.93 10.46 11.62
CA THR A 287 -24.82 11.36 12.00
C THR A 287 -23.60 10.54 12.46
N LYS A 288 -23.82 9.51 13.30
CA LYS A 288 -22.77 8.58 13.73
C LYS A 288 -22.17 7.80 12.55
N LEU A 289 -23.00 7.40 11.58
CA LEU A 289 -22.57 6.65 10.41
C LEU A 289 -22.14 7.50 9.20
N CYS A 290 -22.30 8.82 9.22
CA CYS A 290 -21.92 9.69 8.10
C CYS A 290 -20.89 10.75 8.51
N GLY A 291 -20.65 10.93 9.81
CA GLY A 291 -19.68 11.91 10.33
C GLY A 291 -20.04 13.36 10.05
N ARG A 292 -21.24 13.62 9.53
CA ARG A 292 -21.74 14.93 9.13
C ARG A 292 -23.10 15.16 9.79
N SER A 293 -23.24 16.31 10.44
CA SER A 293 -24.52 16.78 10.96
C SER A 293 -25.44 17.14 9.79
N LEU A 294 -26.68 16.63 9.84
CA LEU A 294 -27.63 16.64 8.72
C LEU A 294 -28.33 17.98 8.47
N THR A 295 -27.93 19.04 9.18
CA THR A 295 -28.68 20.31 9.23
C THR A 295 -27.93 21.52 8.67
N GLU A 296 -26.68 21.40 8.21
CA GLU A 296 -25.94 22.57 7.71
C GLU A 296 -25.71 22.54 6.18
N PRO A 297 -26.11 23.61 5.47
CA PRO A 297 -25.83 23.74 4.04
C PRO A 297 -24.32 23.83 3.78
N GLN A 298 -23.89 23.20 2.68
CA GLN A 298 -22.49 22.99 2.28
C GLN A 298 -21.62 24.26 2.21
N SER A 299 -22.22 25.45 2.19
CA SER A 299 -21.52 26.73 2.02
C SER A 299 -20.87 27.30 3.30
N LYS A 300 -20.98 26.63 4.44
CA LYS A 300 -20.34 27.04 5.71
C LYS A 300 -19.58 25.91 6.41
N LEU A 301 -19.19 24.85 5.70
CA LEU A 301 -18.37 23.77 6.27
C LEU A 301 -16.89 24.16 6.32
N GLU A 302 -16.54 25.10 7.20
CA GLU A 302 -15.43 24.80 8.09
C GLU A 302 -15.97 23.72 9.03
N MET A 303 -15.35 22.54 9.07
CA MET A 303 -15.78 21.50 9.99
C MET A 303 -15.77 22.03 11.43
N SER A 304 -16.95 22.38 11.94
CA SER A 304 -17.23 22.47 13.37
C SER A 304 -17.35 21.04 13.90
N ILE A 305 -16.24 20.28 13.82
CA ILE A 305 -15.94 19.31 14.87
C ILE A 305 -16.12 20.14 16.16
N PRO A 306 -16.90 19.67 17.16
CA PRO A 306 -16.88 20.31 18.47
C PRO A 306 -15.41 20.52 18.79
N ARG A 307 -14.95 21.78 18.80
CA ARG A 307 -13.61 22.08 19.28
C ARG A 307 -13.73 21.76 20.75
N GLU A 308 -13.53 20.49 21.09
CA GLU A 308 -13.17 20.09 22.44
C GLU A 308 -12.08 21.08 22.79
N THR A 309 -12.43 22.01 23.67
CA THR A 309 -11.46 22.95 24.15
C THR A 309 -10.51 22.12 25.00
N PHE A 310 -9.23 22.49 25.07
CA PHE A 310 -8.30 21.87 26.01
C PHE A 310 -8.86 21.82 27.44
N GLU A 311 -9.81 22.70 27.76
CA GLU A 311 -10.48 22.77 29.04
C GLU A 311 -11.53 21.68 29.26
N GLU A 312 -12.08 21.01 28.24
CA GLU A 312 -13.12 19.99 28.42
C GLU A 312 -12.56 18.61 28.78
N HIS A 313 -11.33 18.30 28.37
CA HIS A 313 -10.76 16.97 28.54
C HIS A 313 -10.11 16.78 29.94
N PRO A 314 -10.45 15.71 30.70
CA PRO A 314 -10.08 15.56 32.12
C PRO A 314 -8.58 15.67 32.42
N VAL A 315 -7.73 15.12 31.57
CA VAL A 315 -6.27 15.12 31.76
C VAL A 315 -5.68 16.54 31.83
N TRP A 316 -6.31 17.51 31.15
CA TRP A 316 -5.84 18.89 31.10
C TRP A 316 -6.18 19.69 32.36
N ARG A 317 -7.22 19.28 33.09
CA ARG A 317 -7.63 19.86 34.39
C ARG A 317 -6.88 19.25 35.57
N ARG A 318 -6.18 18.14 35.37
CA ARG A 318 -5.49 17.42 36.44
C ARG A 318 -4.37 18.31 37.02
N ASN A 319 -4.24 18.32 38.34
CA ASN A 319 -3.06 18.86 39.01
C ASN A 319 -1.90 17.89 38.77
N ILE A 320 -0.85 18.39 38.12
CA ILE A 320 0.33 17.64 37.71
C ILE A 320 1.57 18.38 38.21
N ASP A 321 2.70 17.68 38.33
CA ASP A 321 3.95 18.29 38.78
C ASP A 321 4.45 19.38 37.81
N THR A 322 5.41 20.17 38.28
CA THR A 322 5.98 21.31 37.54
C THR A 322 6.53 20.91 36.17
N GLY A 323 7.17 19.74 36.05
CA GLY A 323 7.74 19.25 34.79
C GLY A 323 6.65 18.93 33.77
N ARG A 324 5.65 18.13 34.17
CA ARG A 324 4.50 17.80 33.33
C ARG A 324 3.63 19.01 33.01
N SER A 325 3.53 19.99 33.91
CA SER A 325 2.82 21.24 33.62
C SER A 325 3.50 22.06 32.54
N LEU A 326 4.84 22.15 32.55
CA LEU A 326 5.57 22.86 31.50
C LEU A 326 5.48 22.15 30.15
N LEU A 327 5.50 20.81 30.16
CA LEU A 327 5.25 20.00 28.96
C LEU A 327 3.83 20.20 28.42
N ARG A 328 2.82 20.21 29.30
CA ARG A 328 1.41 20.49 28.96
C ARG A 328 1.26 21.81 28.22
N ASP A 329 1.90 22.88 28.70
CA ASP A 329 1.84 24.19 28.06
C ASP A 329 2.53 24.20 26.69
N ALA A 330 3.67 23.52 26.56
CA ALA A 330 4.35 23.38 25.27
C ALA A 330 3.53 22.56 24.26
N LEU A 331 2.89 21.47 24.70
CA LEU A 331 2.01 20.66 23.85
C LEU A 331 0.81 21.46 23.34
N ARG A 332 0.22 22.35 24.15
CA ARG A 332 -0.82 23.28 23.67
C ARG A 332 -0.32 24.17 22.55
N GLN A 333 0.92 24.64 22.64
CA GLN A 333 1.48 25.56 21.67
C GLN A 333 1.77 24.86 20.33
N TRP A 334 2.32 23.67 20.37
CA TRP A 334 2.71 22.90 19.17
C TRP A 334 1.53 22.20 18.50
N CYS A 335 0.60 21.67 19.30
CA CYS A 335 -0.52 20.87 18.82
C CYS A 335 -1.82 21.68 18.75
N LYS A 336 -1.75 22.99 18.48
CA LYS A 336 -2.96 23.84 18.34
C LYS A 336 -3.96 23.30 17.32
N SER A 337 -3.47 22.63 16.29
CA SER A 337 -4.27 22.02 15.23
C SER A 337 -4.64 20.54 15.49
N ASP A 338 -4.03 19.89 16.48
CA ASP A 338 -4.23 18.46 16.75
C ASP A 338 -4.31 18.19 18.27
N MET A 339 -5.47 18.50 18.85
CA MET A 339 -5.71 18.29 20.27
C MET A 339 -5.59 16.82 20.68
N ARG A 340 -5.94 15.88 19.81
CA ARG A 340 -5.86 14.45 20.13
C ARG A 340 -4.43 14.00 20.35
N LEU A 341 -3.51 14.45 19.49
CA LEU A 341 -2.09 14.21 19.67
C LEU A 341 -1.58 14.84 20.97
N ALA A 342 -1.97 16.09 21.24
CA ALA A 342 -1.61 16.80 22.47
C ALA A 342 -2.06 16.03 23.73
N THR A 343 -3.31 15.57 23.74
CA THR A 343 -3.92 14.79 24.82
C THR A 343 -3.21 13.45 24.98
N ALA A 344 -2.97 12.71 23.90
CA ALA A 344 -2.25 11.43 23.96
C ALA A 344 -0.83 11.59 24.49
N CYS A 345 -0.10 12.64 24.08
CA CYS A 345 1.22 12.96 24.63
C CYS A 345 1.17 13.31 26.12
N LEU A 346 0.15 14.06 26.54
CA LEU A 346 0.00 14.44 27.95
C LEU A 346 -0.39 13.24 28.81
N GLU A 347 -1.29 12.39 28.36
CA GLU A 347 -1.64 11.12 29.02
C GLU A 347 -0.44 10.20 29.12
N GLN A 348 0.28 10.00 28.01
CA GLN A 348 1.49 9.19 28.00
C GLN A 348 2.53 9.74 28.99
N SER A 349 2.68 11.06 29.09
CA SER A 349 3.63 11.65 30.05
C SER A 349 3.33 11.30 31.52
N MET A 350 2.10 10.89 31.85
CA MET A 350 1.75 10.41 33.19
C MET A 350 2.28 8.99 33.47
N GLU A 351 2.52 8.21 32.42
CA GLU A 351 3.09 6.86 32.50
C GLU A 351 4.62 6.86 32.36
N GLU A 352 5.19 7.93 31.81
CA GLU A 352 6.64 8.09 31.63
C GLU A 352 7.37 8.51 32.92
N THR A 353 8.65 8.16 33.00
CA THR A 353 9.52 8.60 34.11
C THR A 353 9.76 10.12 34.07
N ASP A 354 9.95 10.72 35.24
CA ASP A 354 10.18 12.17 35.38
C ASP A 354 11.37 12.67 34.55
N LEU A 355 12.43 11.85 34.43
CA LEU A 355 13.60 12.18 33.62
C LEU A 355 13.25 12.34 32.14
N ILE A 356 12.43 11.43 31.60
CA ILE A 356 11.99 11.47 30.19
C ILE A 356 11.10 12.70 29.96
N VAL A 357 10.13 12.91 30.84
CA VAL A 357 9.22 14.07 30.77
C VAL A 357 10.01 15.37 30.82
N GLN A 358 11.02 15.46 31.70
CA GLN A 358 11.88 16.63 31.78
C GLN A 358 12.68 16.82 30.50
N GLN A 359 13.30 15.78 29.95
CA GLN A 359 14.08 15.86 28.71
C GLN A 359 13.21 16.27 27.51
N ILE A 360 12.02 15.69 27.36
CA ILE A 360 11.07 16.10 26.30
C ILE A 360 10.63 17.55 26.54
N GLY A 361 10.25 17.88 27.78
CA GLY A 361 9.78 19.20 28.20
C GLY A 361 10.82 20.31 28.03
N GLU A 362 12.11 20.02 28.17
CA GLU A 362 13.21 20.96 27.91
C GLU A 362 13.44 21.15 26.41
N ASN A 363 13.38 20.07 25.62
CA ASN A 363 13.67 20.12 24.19
C ASN A 363 12.52 20.67 23.36
N ILE A 364 11.27 20.59 23.83
CA ILE A 364 10.10 21.11 23.11
C ILE A 364 9.89 22.62 23.30
N ARG A 365 10.62 23.23 24.24
CA ARG A 365 10.56 24.68 24.49
C ARG A 365 11.20 25.44 23.35
N GLY A 366 10.38 26.24 22.68
CA GLY A 366 10.80 27.10 21.59
C GLY A 366 10.37 26.55 20.23
N ASN A 367 10.22 27.47 19.30
CA ASN A 367 9.78 27.18 17.94
C ASN A 367 10.97 27.31 16.97
N THR A 368 12.03 26.51 17.17
CA THR A 368 13.17 26.41 16.24
C THR A 368 13.27 25.04 15.54
N ASP A 369 13.95 24.98 14.40
CA ASP A 369 14.26 23.72 13.74
C ASP A 369 15.13 22.79 14.59
N GLN A 370 16.01 23.37 15.43
CA GLN A 370 16.92 22.62 16.30
C GLN A 370 16.15 21.78 17.33
N VAL A 371 14.98 22.26 17.76
CA VAL A 371 14.08 21.53 18.64
C VAL A 371 13.62 20.21 18.00
N CYS A 372 13.33 20.20 16.69
CA CYS A 372 12.96 18.97 15.97
C CYS A 372 14.13 17.97 15.94
N VAL A 373 15.35 18.46 15.69
CA VAL A 373 16.57 17.64 15.69
C VAL A 373 16.83 17.05 17.07
N ASN A 374 16.70 17.86 18.12
CA ASN A 374 16.97 17.42 19.48
C ASN A 374 15.98 16.36 19.95
N ILE A 375 14.68 16.54 19.71
CA ILE A 375 13.67 15.54 20.09
C ILE A 375 13.84 14.26 19.27
N ALA A 376 14.07 14.36 17.96
CA ALA A 376 14.35 13.19 17.12
C ALA A 376 15.58 12.42 17.63
N ASN A 377 16.66 13.12 18.02
CA ASN A 377 17.84 12.49 18.58
C ASN A 377 17.60 11.85 19.95
N LEU A 378 16.83 12.52 20.81
CA LEU A 378 16.45 12.00 22.12
C LEU A 378 15.68 10.68 21.98
N LEU A 379 14.61 10.69 21.18
CA LEU A 379 13.77 9.51 20.98
C LEU A 379 14.49 8.41 20.20
N GLY A 380 15.27 8.75 19.18
CA GLY A 380 16.03 7.77 18.38
C GLY A 380 17.10 7.04 19.20
N LYS A 381 17.80 7.75 20.10
CA LYS A 381 18.72 7.13 21.07
C LYS A 381 17.99 6.17 22.00
N TRP A 382 16.80 6.55 22.44
CA TRP A 382 16.00 5.72 23.32
C TRP A 382 15.54 4.43 22.63
N VAL A 383 15.06 4.53 21.39
CA VAL A 383 14.75 3.36 20.54
C VAL A 383 15.99 2.48 20.33
N SER A 384 17.17 3.09 20.16
CA SER A 384 18.42 2.34 19.93
C SER A 384 18.96 1.65 21.18
N SER A 385 18.73 2.23 22.37
CA SER A 385 19.21 1.71 23.66
C SER A 385 18.21 0.80 24.35
N SER A 386 16.97 0.75 23.89
CA SER A 386 15.87 -0.04 24.46
C SER A 386 15.22 -0.94 23.39
N LYS A 387 14.19 -1.72 23.75
CA LYS A 387 13.40 -2.43 22.73
C LYS A 387 12.62 -1.42 21.86
N PRO A 388 12.47 -1.66 20.55
CA PRO A 388 11.87 -0.70 19.60
C PRO A 388 10.41 -0.31 19.88
N ASP A 389 9.70 -1.05 20.73
CA ASP A 389 8.32 -0.78 21.15
C ASP A 389 8.20 0.12 22.39
N VAL A 390 9.32 0.58 22.97
CA VAL A 390 9.30 1.37 24.21
C VAL A 390 8.85 2.82 23.97
N VAL A 391 9.17 3.41 22.81
CA VAL A 391 8.74 4.79 22.51
C VAL A 391 7.32 4.77 21.96
N HIS A 392 6.37 5.26 22.76
CA HIS A 392 4.96 5.36 22.42
C HIS A 392 4.73 6.17 21.13
N TRP A 393 3.71 5.80 20.36
CA TRP A 393 3.46 6.34 19.01
C TRP A 393 3.24 7.86 19.00
N CYS A 394 2.61 8.41 20.05
CA CYS A 394 2.30 9.84 20.12
C CYS A 394 3.57 10.71 20.11
N TRP A 395 4.68 10.25 20.67
CA TRP A 395 5.94 10.99 20.64
C TRP A 395 6.54 11.05 19.24
N ARG A 396 6.37 9.98 18.45
CA ARG A 396 6.81 9.90 17.06
C ARG A 396 5.98 10.84 16.18
N ASP A 397 4.67 10.81 16.37
CA ASP A 397 3.72 11.68 15.67
C ASP A 397 3.92 13.15 16.03
N LEU A 398 4.30 13.46 17.27
CA LEU A 398 4.66 14.80 17.68
C LEU A 398 5.89 15.31 16.93
N VAL A 399 6.96 14.51 16.80
CA VAL A 399 8.14 14.90 16.01
C VAL A 399 7.76 15.12 14.54
N LEU A 400 6.93 14.25 13.96
CA LEU A 400 6.45 14.42 12.58
C LEU A 400 5.66 15.73 12.42
N LEU A 401 4.72 16.01 13.32
CA LEU A 401 3.94 17.25 13.30
C LEU A 401 4.86 18.46 13.41
N MET A 402 5.83 18.44 14.32
CA MET A 402 6.78 19.53 14.50
C MET A 402 7.60 19.76 13.24
N MET A 403 8.04 18.70 12.57
CA MET A 403 8.77 18.80 11.30
C MET A 403 7.89 19.28 10.14
N GLN A 404 6.62 18.88 10.10
CA GLN A 404 5.63 19.30 9.07
C GLN A 404 5.26 20.77 9.18
N GLN A 405 5.16 21.30 10.40
CA GLN A 405 4.89 22.71 10.64
C GLN A 405 6.07 23.62 10.27
N ARG A 406 7.25 23.06 9.96
CA ARG A 406 8.40 23.83 9.48
C ARG A 406 8.33 24.10 7.99
N SER A 407 8.98 25.21 7.60
CA SER A 407 9.12 25.58 6.19
C SER A 407 9.78 24.44 5.38
N PRO A 408 9.50 24.32 4.06
CA PRO A 408 10.05 23.28 3.19
C PRO A 408 11.58 23.27 3.05
N GLY A 409 12.31 24.14 3.77
CA GLY A 409 13.76 24.18 3.86
C GLY A 409 14.35 23.62 5.16
N LEU A 410 13.58 22.97 6.04
CA LEU A 410 14.11 22.35 7.27
C LEU A 410 15.30 21.43 6.95
N LEU A 411 15.15 20.56 5.96
CA LEU A 411 16.17 19.60 5.56
C LEU A 411 17.43 20.30 5.02
N GLU A 412 17.28 21.25 4.10
CA GLU A 412 18.38 22.02 3.51
C GLU A 412 19.06 22.97 4.49
N GLY A 413 18.32 23.50 5.45
CA GLY A 413 18.83 24.33 6.54
C GLY A 413 19.69 23.49 7.49
N ARG A 414 19.15 22.38 7.99
CA ARG A 414 19.90 21.47 8.88
C ARG A 414 21.09 20.82 8.17
N ALA A 415 20.96 20.52 6.87
CA ALA A 415 22.06 20.01 6.05
C ALA A 415 23.19 21.04 5.82
N ARG A 416 23.00 22.31 6.14
CA ARG A 416 24.07 23.31 6.12
C ARG A 416 24.60 23.60 7.53
N GLU A 417 23.71 23.66 8.51
CA GLU A 417 24.03 24.08 9.88
C GLU A 417 24.62 22.98 10.77
N LEU A 418 24.17 21.73 10.64
CA LEU A 418 24.65 20.65 11.49
C LEU A 418 26.10 20.28 11.16
N ARG A 419 26.86 19.79 12.15
CA ARG A 419 28.15 19.12 11.91
C ARG A 419 27.91 17.72 11.35
N ASP A 420 28.86 17.16 10.61
CA ASP A 420 28.67 15.85 9.94
C ASP A 420 28.25 14.74 10.90
N ARG A 421 28.87 14.68 12.09
CA ARG A 421 28.51 13.69 13.10
C ARG A 421 27.05 13.84 13.53
N SER A 422 26.62 15.07 13.80
CA SER A 422 25.24 15.38 14.20
C SER A 422 24.23 15.18 13.07
N TRP A 423 24.64 15.41 11.82
CA TRP A 423 23.83 15.13 10.64
C TRP A 423 23.58 13.62 10.49
N ASN A 424 24.65 12.82 10.53
CA ASN A 424 24.55 11.37 10.42
C ASN A 424 23.75 10.77 11.58
N GLU A 425 24.00 11.25 12.80
CA GLU A 425 23.27 10.82 14.00
C GLU A 425 21.78 11.16 13.90
N TRP A 426 21.45 12.37 13.44
CA TRP A 426 20.05 12.76 13.23
C TRP A 426 19.36 11.89 12.18
N HIS A 427 20.03 11.63 11.06
CA HIS A 427 19.50 10.75 10.01
C HIS A 427 19.24 9.33 10.52
N GLN A 428 20.22 8.74 11.21
CA GLN A 428 20.08 7.41 11.80
C GLN A 428 18.94 7.36 12.82
N ASN A 429 18.79 8.40 13.63
CA ASN A 429 17.70 8.48 14.60
C ASN A 429 16.31 8.59 13.93
N LEU A 430 16.20 9.33 12.83
CA LEU A 430 14.96 9.37 12.03
C LEU A 430 14.65 8.00 11.42
N GLU A 431 15.65 7.30 10.92
CA GLU A 431 15.49 5.93 10.40
C GLU A 431 15.05 4.95 11.51
N CYS A 432 15.62 5.04 12.71
CA CYS A 432 15.17 4.24 13.85
C CYS A 432 13.73 4.54 14.27
N LEU A 433 13.31 5.81 14.24
CA LEU A 433 11.97 6.23 14.68
C LEU A 433 10.87 5.87 13.68
N PHE A 434 11.17 6.02 12.38
CA PHE A 434 10.16 6.00 11.33
C PHE A 434 10.37 4.87 10.30
N GLY A 435 11.48 4.12 10.37
CA GLY A 435 11.88 3.21 9.29
C GLY A 435 12.02 3.98 7.98
N GLU A 436 11.61 3.39 6.86
CA GLU A 436 11.61 4.08 5.56
C GLU A 436 10.58 5.22 5.47
N ARG A 437 9.65 5.35 6.44
CA ARG A 437 8.54 6.31 6.35
C ARG A 437 8.99 7.77 6.36
N HIS A 438 10.15 8.08 6.94
CA HIS A 438 10.70 9.44 6.91
C HIS A 438 11.12 9.90 5.49
N PHE A 439 11.27 8.99 4.52
CA PHE A 439 11.54 9.32 3.11
C PHE A 439 10.27 9.46 2.25
N THR A 440 9.09 9.22 2.82
CA THR A 440 7.86 9.24 2.05
C THR A 440 7.48 10.68 1.74
N ARG A 441 7.24 10.99 0.45
CA ARG A 441 6.70 12.31 0.03
C ARG A 441 5.40 12.68 0.77
N LEU A 442 4.68 11.67 1.25
CA LEU A 442 3.38 11.80 1.92
C LEU A 442 3.47 12.29 3.37
N ALA A 443 4.62 12.14 4.05
CA ALA A 443 4.84 12.77 5.35
C ALA A 443 4.88 14.31 5.28
N GLY A 444 4.83 14.91 4.07
CA GLY A 444 4.83 16.35 3.86
C GLY A 444 6.19 17.03 4.10
N LEU A 445 7.19 16.26 4.52
CA LEU A 445 8.49 16.80 4.93
C LEU A 445 9.43 17.12 3.75
N GLY A 446 9.17 16.55 2.56
CA GLY A 446 10.04 16.71 1.39
C GLY A 446 11.38 15.96 1.49
N PHE A 447 11.54 15.08 2.48
CA PHE A 447 12.68 14.18 2.65
C PHE A 447 12.50 13.04 1.64
N THR A 448 13.26 13.03 0.56
CA THR A 448 13.37 11.84 -0.30
C THR A 448 14.76 11.24 -0.10
N ALA A 449 14.88 9.92 -0.22
CA ALA A 449 16.20 9.25 -0.13
C ALA A 449 17.22 9.91 -1.09
N ALA A 450 16.80 10.23 -2.32
CA ALA A 450 17.61 10.93 -3.31
C ALA A 450 18.05 12.33 -2.84
N LYS A 451 17.16 13.10 -2.20
CA LYS A 451 17.47 14.46 -1.71
C LYS A 451 18.42 14.42 -0.52
N VAL A 452 18.20 13.49 0.41
CA VAL A 452 19.09 13.28 1.56
C VAL A 452 20.49 12.83 1.11
N GLN A 453 20.55 11.90 0.15
CA GLN A 453 21.81 11.46 -0.44
C GLN A 453 22.52 12.61 -1.17
N SER A 454 21.79 13.40 -1.97
CA SER A 454 22.31 14.58 -2.65
C SER A 454 22.92 15.59 -1.67
N LEU A 455 22.22 15.92 -0.58
CA LEU A 455 22.72 16.82 0.46
C LEU A 455 23.94 16.23 1.19
N THR A 456 23.95 14.92 1.44
CA THR A 456 25.09 14.24 2.07
C THR A 456 26.34 14.31 1.18
N ILE A 457 26.19 14.12 -0.13
CA ILE A 457 27.27 14.28 -1.13
C ILE A 457 27.72 15.74 -1.18
N GLN A 458 26.79 16.69 -1.22
CA GLN A 458 27.09 18.12 -1.26
C GLN A 458 27.92 18.55 -0.05
N ARG A 459 27.58 18.07 1.15
CA ARG A 459 28.36 18.31 2.38
C ARG A 459 29.78 17.75 2.29
N ALA A 460 29.93 16.52 1.80
CA ALA A 460 31.24 15.91 1.59
C ALA A 460 32.09 16.66 0.56
N SER A 461 31.48 17.29 -0.46
CA SER A 461 32.19 18.16 -1.41
C SER A 461 32.59 19.51 -0.81
N MET A 462 31.71 20.15 -0.02
CA MET A 462 32.02 21.45 0.60
C MET A 462 33.22 21.34 1.56
N LYS A 463 33.33 20.23 2.29
CA LYS A 463 34.49 19.96 3.17
C LYS A 463 35.81 19.84 2.42
N ARG A 464 35.80 19.17 1.25
CA ARG A 464 36.99 19.04 0.40
C ARG A 464 37.45 20.38 -0.15
N ALA A 465 36.52 21.31 -0.40
CA ALA A 465 36.85 22.66 -0.86
C ALA A 465 37.42 23.55 0.27
N THR A 466 37.00 23.35 1.52
CA THR A 466 37.45 24.15 2.68
C THR A 466 38.72 23.63 3.36
N CYS A 467 39.16 22.40 3.07
CA CYS A 467 40.49 21.93 3.45
C CYS A 467 41.44 22.17 2.27
N PRO A 468 42.10 23.35 2.16
CA PRO A 468 43.19 23.49 1.22
C PRO A 468 44.19 22.38 1.56
N SER A 469 44.48 21.56 0.56
CA SER A 469 45.51 20.53 0.63
C SER A 469 46.73 21.13 1.32
N VAL A 470 47.06 20.60 2.50
CA VAL A 470 48.39 20.76 3.06
C VAL A 470 49.30 20.17 2.00
N SER A 471 49.85 21.04 1.17
CA SER A 471 50.87 20.73 0.18
C SER A 471 51.97 20.04 0.97
N THR A 472 52.04 18.72 0.83
CA THR A 472 53.18 17.91 1.23
C THR A 472 54.37 18.45 0.46
N THR A 473 55.12 19.36 1.08
CA THR A 473 56.50 19.65 0.69
C THR A 473 57.27 18.35 0.83
N SER A 474 57.44 17.66 -0.30
CA SER A 474 58.38 16.56 -0.44
C SER A 474 59.78 17.14 -0.32
N THR A 475 60.41 16.94 0.83
CA THR A 475 61.85 17.16 0.99
C THR A 475 62.58 16.12 0.15
N ASP A 476 63.09 16.55 -1.00
CA ASP A 476 64.07 15.81 -1.79
C ASP A 476 65.33 15.60 -0.95
N ASN A 477 65.54 14.37 -0.46
CA ASN A 477 66.84 13.92 0.01
C ASN A 477 67.46 13.01 -1.06
N SER A 478 68.08 13.65 -2.05
CA SER A 478 69.06 13.01 -2.93
C SER A 478 70.38 12.85 -2.15
N VAL A 479 70.65 11.65 -1.66
CA VAL A 479 71.99 11.27 -1.20
C VAL A 479 72.82 10.86 -2.43
N SER A 480 73.78 11.73 -2.75
CA SER A 480 74.83 11.51 -3.73
C SER A 480 75.88 10.52 -3.22
N SER A 481 76.37 9.73 -4.17
CA SER A 481 77.48 8.79 -4.10
C SER A 481 78.77 9.39 -3.54
N GLY A 482 79.48 8.58 -2.75
CA GLY A 482 80.90 8.66 -2.43
C GLY A 482 81.41 7.25 -2.21
#